data_AF-A0A958I6L2-F1
#
_entry.id   AF-A0A958I6L2-F1
#
_cell.length_a   1.000
_cell.length_b   1.000
_cell.length_c   1.000
_cell.angle_alpha   90.00
_cell.angle_beta   90.00
_cell.angle_gamma   90.00
#
_symmetry.space_group_name_H-M   'P 1'
#
loop_
_entity.id
_entity.type
_entity.pdbx_description
1 polymer ?
#
loop_
_entity_poly.entity_id
_entity_poly.type
_entity_poly.pdbx_seq_one_letter_code
_entity_poly.pdbx_strand_id
1 'polypeptide(L)'
;RKAAACELPVLLTGETGTGKEVFARAIHGESARAGQPFIALNCGAIPEKLVESTLFGHEKGAFTGAVDKAPGKFLEADGGTIFLDEIGELPLEAQVKLLRVLQDGVIEPVGAARPVPVNVRVLSATNRDLAGEIRAGRFREDLYFRLNVLHLELLPLRQRKIDIPALAAH
;
A
#
# COMPACT_ATOMS: atom_id res chain seq x y z
N ARG A 1 7.43 17.04 3.96
CA ARG A 1 6.66 18.08 4.69
C ARG A 1 5.19 18.20 4.30
N LYS A 2 4.79 18.72 3.12
CA LYS A 2 3.34 18.89 2.79
C LYS A 2 2.55 17.57 2.84
N ALA A 3 3.08 16.50 2.24
CA ALA A 3 2.46 15.18 2.31
C ALA A 3 2.46 14.56 3.72
N ALA A 4 3.42 14.91 4.58
CA ALA A 4 3.49 14.37 5.93
C ALA A 4 2.48 15.03 6.89
N ALA A 5 2.05 16.26 6.60
CA ALA A 5 1.17 17.07 7.44
C ALA A 5 -0.32 16.64 7.41
N CYS A 6 -0.74 15.82 6.45
CA CYS A 6 -2.11 15.29 6.39
C CYS A 6 -2.12 13.76 6.36
N GLU A 7 -3.20 13.16 6.84
CA GLU A 7 -3.38 11.70 6.86
C GLU A 7 -3.94 11.13 5.55
N LEU A 8 -4.05 11.95 4.50
CA LEU A 8 -4.58 11.54 3.21
C LEU A 8 -3.72 10.43 2.57
N PRO A 9 -4.35 9.54 1.77
CA PRO A 9 -3.62 8.59 0.94
C PRO A 9 -2.61 9.28 0.03
N VAL A 10 -1.43 8.68 -0.12
CA VAL A 10 -0.38 9.16 -1.01
C VAL A 10 -0.07 8.08 -2.04
N LEU A 11 0.00 8.47 -3.31
CA LEU A 11 0.45 7.65 -4.42
C LEU A 11 1.83 8.12 -4.88
N LEU A 12 2.82 7.25 -4.73
CA LEU A 12 4.19 7.43 -5.22
C LEU A 12 4.33 6.75 -6.58
N THR A 13 4.67 7.49 -7.61
CA THR A 13 4.95 6.94 -8.94
C THR A 13 6.40 7.13 -9.29
N GLY A 14 6.95 6.25 -10.13
CA GLY A 14 8.30 6.36 -10.62
C GLY A 14 8.90 4.99 -10.90
N GLU A 15 10.00 4.99 -11.63
CA GLU A 15 10.67 3.75 -12.06
C GLU A 15 11.07 2.86 -10.88
N THR A 16 11.28 1.58 -11.16
CA THR A 16 11.87 0.65 -10.20
C THR A 16 13.23 1.17 -9.74
N GLY A 17 13.52 1.09 -8.43
CA GLY A 17 14.79 1.53 -7.87
C GLY A 17 14.95 3.04 -7.66
N THR A 18 13.88 3.84 -7.84
CA THR A 18 13.92 5.29 -7.55
C THR A 18 13.90 5.65 -6.06
N GLY A 19 13.77 4.66 -5.17
CA GLY A 19 13.77 4.84 -3.71
C GLY A 19 12.39 5.13 -3.12
N LYS A 20 11.31 4.64 -3.76
CA LYS A 20 9.92 4.86 -3.31
C LYS A 20 9.70 4.48 -1.84
N GLU A 21 10.26 3.37 -1.38
CA GLU A 21 10.16 2.97 0.04
C GLU A 21 10.85 3.96 0.99
N VAL A 22 12.03 4.48 0.63
CA VAL A 22 12.75 5.48 1.43
C VAL A 22 11.91 6.75 1.57
N PHE A 23 11.27 7.18 0.50
CA PHE A 23 10.33 8.31 0.53
C PHE A 23 9.10 8.01 1.39
N ALA A 24 8.51 6.82 1.30
CA ALA A 24 7.39 6.43 2.15
C ALA A 24 7.75 6.44 3.64
N ARG A 25 8.93 5.93 3.99
CA ARG A 25 9.45 5.98 5.37
C ARG A 25 9.69 7.40 5.85
N ALA A 26 10.23 8.27 4.99
CA ALA A 26 10.40 9.69 5.31
C ALA A 26 9.04 10.39 5.54
N ILE A 27 8.04 10.12 4.70
CA ILE A 27 6.68 10.65 4.87
C ILE A 27 6.08 10.21 6.22
N HIS A 28 6.23 8.93 6.58
CA HIS A 28 5.78 8.42 7.85
C HIS A 28 6.52 9.07 9.04
N GLY A 29 7.86 9.14 8.98
CA GLY A 29 8.69 9.73 10.03
C GLY A 29 8.48 11.22 10.25
N GLU A 30 8.00 11.95 9.24
CA GLU A 30 7.61 13.37 9.36
C GLU A 30 6.12 13.57 9.71
N SER A 31 5.34 12.48 9.89
CA SER A 31 3.89 12.57 10.11
C SER A 31 3.50 12.60 11.59
N ALA A 32 2.22 12.89 11.87
CA ALA A 32 1.65 12.76 13.21
C ALA A 32 1.69 11.32 13.77
N ARG A 33 1.89 10.31 12.90
CA ARG A 33 2.04 8.90 13.26
C ARG A 33 3.50 8.47 13.38
N ALA A 34 4.44 9.41 13.43
CA ALA A 34 5.85 9.09 13.67
C ALA A 34 6.00 8.31 15.00
N GLY A 35 6.72 7.19 14.95
CA GLY A 35 6.89 6.28 16.09
C GLY A 35 5.76 5.25 16.26
N GLN A 36 4.71 5.30 15.45
CA GLN A 36 3.70 4.23 15.32
C GLN A 36 4.18 3.15 14.33
N PRO A 37 3.51 1.99 14.23
CA PRO A 37 3.90 0.95 13.28
C PRO A 37 3.99 1.46 11.84
N PHE A 38 5.05 1.06 11.14
CA PHE A 38 5.19 1.23 9.70
C PHE A 38 5.33 -0.16 9.06
N ILE A 39 4.28 -0.61 8.40
CA ILE A 39 4.24 -1.92 7.75
C ILE A 39 4.43 -1.72 6.25
N ALA A 40 5.55 -2.19 5.70
CA ALA A 40 5.81 -2.18 4.28
C ALA A 40 5.53 -3.55 3.67
N LEU A 41 4.87 -3.56 2.52
CA LEU A 41 4.50 -4.77 1.80
C LEU A 41 4.70 -4.54 0.30
N ASN A 42 5.39 -5.46 -0.37
CA ASN A 42 5.46 -5.48 -1.83
C ASN A 42 4.38 -6.41 -2.37
N CYS A 43 3.38 -5.86 -3.06
CA CYS A 43 2.24 -6.60 -3.60
C CYS A 43 2.66 -7.59 -4.71
N GLY A 44 3.69 -7.26 -5.50
CA GLY A 44 4.21 -8.14 -6.55
C GLY A 44 5.01 -9.33 -6.04
N ALA A 45 5.44 -9.31 -4.77
CA ALA A 45 6.19 -10.41 -4.16
C ALA A 45 5.30 -11.49 -3.52
N ILE A 46 3.99 -11.25 -3.41
CA ILE A 46 3.06 -12.15 -2.74
C ILE A 46 2.35 -12.99 -3.81
N PRO A 47 2.29 -14.32 -3.66
CA PRO A 47 1.49 -15.16 -4.54
C PRO A 47 0.03 -14.68 -4.55
N GLU A 48 -0.57 -14.52 -5.74
CA GLU A 48 -1.92 -13.98 -5.93
C GLU A 48 -2.96 -14.61 -4.98
N LYS A 49 -2.92 -15.94 -4.81
CA LYS A 49 -3.83 -16.70 -3.94
C LYS A 49 -3.70 -16.38 -2.44
N LEU A 50 -2.59 -15.78 -2.02
CA LEU A 50 -2.30 -15.44 -0.64
C LEU A 50 -2.45 -13.94 -0.35
N VAL A 51 -2.51 -13.09 -1.38
CA VAL A 51 -2.57 -11.63 -1.24
C VAL A 51 -3.67 -11.19 -0.28
N GLU A 52 -4.89 -11.72 -0.43
CA GLU A 52 -6.01 -11.35 0.44
C GLU A 52 -5.78 -11.73 1.89
N SER A 53 -5.35 -12.98 2.13
CA SER A 53 -5.05 -13.51 3.46
C SER A 53 -3.91 -12.73 4.12
N THR A 54 -2.88 -12.36 3.36
CA THR A 54 -1.75 -11.57 3.88
C THR A 54 -2.18 -10.15 4.24
N LEU A 55 -2.94 -9.46 3.38
CA LEU A 55 -3.35 -8.08 3.61
C LEU A 55 -4.41 -7.97 4.72
N PHE A 56 -5.46 -8.78 4.62
CA PHE A 56 -6.68 -8.61 5.42
C PHE A 56 -6.82 -9.65 6.53
N GLY A 57 -5.98 -10.70 6.53
CA GLY A 57 -6.05 -11.80 7.49
C GLY A 57 -7.04 -12.87 7.07
N HIS A 58 -7.12 -13.94 7.85
CA HIS A 58 -8.08 -15.00 7.66
C HIS A 58 -8.48 -15.66 8.98
N GLU A 59 -9.69 -16.20 8.99
CA GLU A 59 -10.16 -17.09 10.04
C GLU A 59 -9.72 -18.54 9.80
N LYS A 60 -9.67 -19.31 10.88
CA LYS A 60 -9.40 -20.74 10.80
C LYS A 60 -10.44 -21.43 9.91
N GLY A 61 -9.98 -22.23 8.95
CA GLY A 61 -10.84 -22.95 8.01
C GLY A 61 -11.38 -22.11 6.85
N ALA A 62 -10.90 -20.87 6.65
CA ALA A 62 -11.35 -20.01 5.57
C ALA A 62 -11.04 -20.55 4.16
N PHE A 63 -9.97 -21.34 4.00
CA PHE A 63 -9.61 -22.02 2.76
C PHE A 63 -8.79 -23.30 3.06
N THR A 64 -8.58 -24.14 2.05
CA THR A 64 -7.75 -25.34 2.16
C THR A 64 -6.31 -24.98 2.57
N GLY A 65 -5.93 -25.28 3.81
CA GLY A 65 -4.62 -24.92 4.38
C GLY A 65 -4.68 -23.84 5.47
N ALA A 66 -5.83 -23.22 5.73
CA ALA A 66 -6.04 -22.29 6.84
C ALA A 66 -6.19 -23.04 8.18
N VAL A 67 -5.08 -23.61 8.67
CA VAL A 67 -5.06 -24.44 9.90
C VAL A 67 -5.31 -23.60 11.16
N ASP A 68 -4.84 -22.36 11.15
CA ASP A 68 -4.99 -21.39 12.23
C ASP A 68 -5.53 -20.07 11.69
N LYS A 69 -5.98 -19.19 12.59
CA LYS A 69 -6.30 -17.81 12.23
C LYS A 69 -5.01 -17.00 12.10
N ALA A 70 -4.94 -16.05 11.18
CA ALA A 70 -3.82 -15.13 11.07
C ALA A 70 -4.28 -13.67 10.91
N PRO A 71 -3.72 -12.72 11.68
CA PRO A 71 -4.00 -11.31 11.49
C PRO A 71 -3.42 -10.81 10.16
N GLY A 72 -4.14 -9.91 9.50
CA GLY A 72 -3.66 -9.27 8.27
C GLY A 72 -2.69 -8.12 8.54
N LYS A 73 -1.92 -7.73 7.51
CA LYS A 73 -1.00 -6.59 7.57
C LYS A 73 -1.67 -5.26 7.89
N PHE A 74 -2.93 -5.08 7.51
CA PHE A 74 -3.68 -3.89 7.91
C PHE A 74 -3.91 -3.83 9.43
N LEU A 75 -4.14 -4.96 10.08
CA LEU A 75 -4.31 -5.00 11.53
C LEU A 75 -2.98 -4.79 12.26
N GLU A 76 -1.87 -5.32 11.71
CA GLU A 76 -0.51 -5.04 12.22
C GLU A 76 -0.14 -3.55 12.10
N ALA A 77 -0.69 -2.85 11.10
CA ALA A 77 -0.44 -1.43 10.84
C ALA A 77 -1.39 -0.49 11.60
N ASP A 78 -2.30 -1.03 12.42
CA ASP A 78 -3.31 -0.24 13.12
C ASP A 78 -2.69 0.86 13.99
N GLY A 79 -3.29 2.06 13.95
CA GLY A 79 -2.74 3.29 14.54
C GLY A 79 -1.53 3.88 13.80
N GLY A 80 -0.96 3.16 12.83
CA GLY A 80 0.26 3.48 12.12
C GLY A 80 0.05 3.77 10.63
N THR A 81 0.99 3.29 9.81
CA THR A 81 1.00 3.48 8.36
C THR A 81 1.30 2.17 7.66
N ILE A 82 0.54 1.85 6.61
CA ILE A 82 0.86 0.77 5.68
C ILE A 82 1.40 1.37 4.38
N PHE A 83 2.49 0.79 3.89
CA PHE A 83 3.06 1.10 2.58
C PHE A 83 2.87 -0.09 1.64
N LEU A 84 2.12 0.12 0.56
CA LEU A 84 1.82 -0.86 -0.47
C LEU A 84 2.67 -0.57 -1.70
N ASP A 85 3.78 -1.28 -1.84
CA ASP A 85 4.65 -1.18 -3.02
C ASP A 85 4.13 -2.07 -4.15
N GLU A 86 4.34 -1.59 -5.38
CA GLU A 86 3.79 -2.16 -6.60
C GLU A 86 2.27 -2.42 -6.54
N ILE A 87 1.50 -1.41 -6.14
CA ILE A 87 0.03 -1.49 -6.00
C ILE A 87 -0.69 -1.91 -7.29
N GLY A 88 -0.09 -1.67 -8.45
CA GLY A 88 -0.60 -2.12 -9.75
C GLY A 88 -0.52 -3.63 -9.98
N GLU A 89 0.15 -4.39 -9.11
CA GLU A 89 0.18 -5.86 -9.12
C GLU A 89 -0.98 -6.46 -8.30
N LEU A 90 -1.77 -5.63 -7.62
CA LEU A 90 -2.81 -6.13 -6.74
C LEU A 90 -3.95 -6.77 -7.55
N PRO A 91 -4.39 -8.01 -7.23
CA PRO A 91 -5.53 -8.63 -7.89
C PRO A 91 -6.83 -7.85 -7.69
N LEU A 92 -7.76 -7.90 -8.65
CA LEU A 92 -9.02 -7.15 -8.61
C LEU A 92 -9.85 -7.42 -7.35
N GLU A 93 -9.85 -8.65 -6.85
CA GLU A 93 -10.57 -9.02 -5.63
C GLU A 93 -10.01 -8.30 -4.40
N ALA A 94 -8.68 -8.27 -4.27
CA ALA A 94 -8.01 -7.54 -3.20
C ALA A 94 -8.17 -6.01 -3.34
N GLN A 95 -8.28 -5.49 -4.57
CA GLN A 95 -8.59 -4.07 -4.81
C GLN A 95 -9.97 -3.67 -4.25
N VAL A 96 -10.97 -4.56 -4.32
CA VAL A 96 -12.31 -4.29 -3.74
C VAL A 96 -12.23 -4.16 -2.22
N LYS A 97 -11.49 -5.06 -1.55
CA LYS A 97 -11.31 -4.99 -0.09
C LYS A 97 -10.48 -3.79 0.33
N LEU A 98 -9.43 -3.45 -0.42
CA LEU A 98 -8.64 -2.24 -0.18
C LEU A 98 -9.50 -0.97 -0.28
N LEU A 99 -10.43 -0.91 -1.24
CA LEU A 99 -11.38 0.20 -1.36
C LEU A 99 -12.24 0.34 -0.09
N ARG A 100 -12.71 -0.77 0.49
CA ARG A 100 -13.46 -0.75 1.77
C ARG A 100 -12.62 -0.21 2.92
N VAL A 101 -11.33 -0.57 2.99
CA VAL A 101 -10.42 0.00 4.00
C VAL A 101 -10.32 1.52 3.86
N LEU A 102 -10.15 2.02 2.63
CA LEU A 102 -10.02 3.46 2.36
C LEU A 102 -11.31 4.25 2.57
N GLN A 103 -12.48 3.62 2.41
CA GLN A 103 -13.78 4.26 2.53
C GLN A 103 -14.32 4.22 3.96
N ASP A 104 -14.31 3.02 4.55
CA ASP A 104 -15.03 2.72 5.79
C ASP A 104 -14.10 2.53 6.99
N GLY A 105 -12.78 2.43 6.75
CA GLY A 105 -11.81 2.17 7.81
C GLY A 105 -11.97 0.77 8.42
N VAL A 106 -12.35 -0.21 7.61
CA VAL A 106 -12.54 -1.60 8.07
C VAL A 106 -11.87 -2.60 7.14
N ILE A 107 -11.38 -3.70 7.71
CA ILE A 107 -10.93 -4.87 6.98
C ILE A 107 -11.93 -6.01 7.11
N GLU A 108 -11.95 -6.89 6.11
CA GLU A 108 -12.75 -8.11 6.12
C GLU A 108 -11.81 -9.32 5.94
N PRO A 109 -11.39 -9.96 7.06
CA PRO A 109 -10.58 -11.16 6.98
C PRO A 109 -11.30 -12.25 6.18
N VAL A 110 -10.55 -13.07 5.45
CA VAL A 110 -11.12 -14.16 4.65
C VAL A 110 -11.85 -15.13 5.59
N GLY A 111 -13.12 -15.41 5.29
CA GLY A 111 -13.97 -16.28 6.10
C GLY A 111 -14.53 -15.64 7.38
N ALA A 112 -14.24 -14.37 7.66
CA ALA A 112 -14.82 -13.68 8.81
C ALA A 112 -16.28 -13.28 8.56
N ALA A 113 -17.11 -13.42 9.59
CA ALA A 113 -18.52 -13.02 9.55
C ALA A 113 -18.73 -11.52 9.80
N ARG A 114 -17.72 -10.81 10.31
CA ARG A 114 -17.82 -9.40 10.69
C ARG A 114 -16.57 -8.63 10.25
N PRO A 115 -16.73 -7.39 9.77
CA PRO A 115 -15.60 -6.51 9.50
C PRO A 115 -14.92 -6.09 10.82
N VAL A 116 -13.64 -5.77 10.73
CA VAL A 116 -12.81 -5.32 11.85
C VAL A 116 -12.37 -3.88 11.57
N PRO A 117 -12.68 -2.91 12.45
CA PRO A 117 -12.25 -1.53 12.28
C PRO A 117 -10.73 -1.42 12.41
N VAL A 118 -10.14 -0.59 11.55
CA VAL A 118 -8.71 -0.26 11.54
C VAL A 118 -8.53 1.23 11.27
N ASN A 119 -7.57 1.84 11.95
CA ASN A 119 -7.15 3.21 11.74
C ASN A 119 -5.75 3.24 11.12
N VAL A 120 -5.68 3.09 9.80
CA VAL A 120 -4.40 2.95 9.08
C VAL A 120 -4.25 4.04 8.04
N ARG A 121 -3.11 4.73 8.05
CA ARG A 121 -2.73 5.62 6.96
C ARG A 121 -2.17 4.80 5.81
N VAL A 122 -2.63 5.05 4.58
CA VAL A 122 -2.18 4.31 3.39
C VAL A 122 -1.22 5.15 2.56
N LEU A 123 -0.02 4.59 2.33
CA LEU A 123 0.91 5.04 1.31
C LEU A 123 1.00 3.94 0.24
N SER A 124 1.01 4.31 -1.03
CA SER A 124 1.08 3.36 -2.13
C SER A 124 2.15 3.76 -3.12
N ALA A 125 2.74 2.79 -3.81
CA ALA A 125 3.74 3.00 -4.82
C ALA A 125 3.52 2.10 -6.04
N THR A 126 3.88 2.58 -7.22
CA THR A 126 3.93 1.73 -8.42
C THR A 126 4.85 2.31 -9.49
N ASN A 127 5.40 1.43 -10.33
CA ASN A 127 6.05 1.81 -11.59
C ASN A 127 5.13 1.68 -12.82
N ARG A 128 3.91 1.16 -12.66
CA ARG A 128 2.96 0.91 -13.76
C ARG A 128 2.18 2.16 -14.14
N ASP A 129 1.77 2.23 -15.41
CA ASP A 129 0.78 3.20 -15.87
C ASP A 129 -0.62 2.76 -15.42
N LEU A 130 -1.06 3.24 -14.25
CA LEU A 130 -2.39 2.91 -13.71
C LEU A 130 -3.53 3.33 -14.66
N ALA A 131 -3.38 4.39 -15.45
CA ALA A 131 -4.40 4.77 -16.42
C ALA A 131 -4.51 3.75 -17.57
N GLY A 132 -3.38 3.14 -17.96
CA GLY A 132 -3.32 1.98 -18.85
C GLY A 132 -3.94 0.73 -18.24
N GLU A 133 -3.63 0.44 -16.98
CA GLU A 133 -4.19 -0.70 -16.26
C GLU A 133 -5.71 -0.61 -16.06
N ILE A 134 -6.23 0.60 -15.83
CA ILE A 134 -7.69 0.87 -15.77
C ILE A 134 -8.35 0.58 -17.12
N ARG A 135 -7.79 1.12 -18.22
CA ARG A 135 -8.30 0.86 -19.58
C ARG A 135 -8.28 -0.63 -19.94
N ALA A 136 -7.32 -1.37 -19.39
CA ALA A 136 -7.20 -2.80 -19.59
C ALA A 136 -8.05 -3.65 -18.62
N GLY A 137 -8.82 -3.02 -17.72
CA GLY A 137 -9.65 -3.71 -16.74
C GLY A 137 -8.88 -4.44 -15.63
N ARG A 138 -7.58 -4.12 -15.46
CA ARG A 138 -6.71 -4.73 -14.43
C ARG A 138 -6.61 -3.90 -13.15
N PHE A 139 -7.01 -2.64 -13.21
CA PHE A 139 -7.08 -1.76 -12.05
C PHE A 139 -8.41 -1.04 -11.99
N ARG A 140 -9.00 -0.93 -10.80
CA ARG A 140 -10.28 -0.27 -10.63
C ARG A 140 -10.12 1.24 -10.59
N GLU A 141 -10.96 1.92 -11.36
CA GLU A 141 -10.98 3.38 -11.44
C GLU A 141 -11.36 4.04 -10.10
N ASP A 142 -12.34 3.48 -9.38
CA ASP A 142 -12.77 3.99 -8.06
C ASP A 142 -11.65 3.94 -7.01
N LEU A 143 -10.89 2.85 -6.98
CA LEU A 143 -9.71 2.71 -6.14
C LEU A 143 -8.61 3.71 -6.52
N TYR A 144 -8.36 3.89 -7.82
CA TYR A 144 -7.37 4.86 -8.30
C TYR A 144 -7.65 6.26 -7.78
N PHE A 145 -8.89 6.74 -7.90
CA PHE A 145 -9.24 8.07 -7.40
C PHE A 145 -9.11 8.21 -5.87
N ARG A 146 -9.32 7.13 -5.11
CA ARG A 146 -9.15 7.13 -3.64
C ARG A 146 -7.68 7.10 -3.20
N LEU A 147 -6.81 6.47 -3.98
CA LEU A 147 -5.36 6.45 -3.72
C LEU A 147 -4.69 7.74 -4.21
N ASN A 148 -5.15 8.28 -5.34
CA ASN A 148 -4.54 9.42 -6.02
C ASN A 148 -5.01 10.78 -5.47
N VAL A 149 -5.08 10.91 -4.14
CA VAL A 149 -5.42 12.18 -3.48
C VAL A 149 -4.19 13.09 -3.41
N LEU A 150 -3.04 12.52 -3.03
CA LEU A 150 -1.75 13.18 -3.12
C LEU A 150 -0.82 12.35 -4.01
N HIS A 151 -0.51 12.87 -5.18
CA HIS A 151 0.39 12.25 -6.14
C HIS A 151 1.80 12.83 -6.02
N LEU A 152 2.80 11.97 -5.81
CA LEU A 152 4.20 12.34 -5.89
C LEU A 152 4.91 11.49 -6.96
N GLU A 153 5.48 12.15 -7.95
CA GLU A 153 6.31 11.50 -8.97
C GLU A 153 7.79 11.59 -8.57
N LEU A 154 8.44 10.44 -8.46
CA LEU A 154 9.86 10.31 -8.20
C LEU A 154 10.60 10.20 -9.54
N LEU A 155 11.33 11.26 -9.88
CA LEU A 155 12.13 11.29 -11.10
C LEU A 155 13.25 10.25 -11.06
N PRO A 156 13.55 9.60 -12.20
CA PRO A 156 14.64 8.65 -12.29
C PRO A 156 16.00 9.33 -12.09
N LEU A 157 17.00 8.57 -11.63
CA LEU A 157 18.31 9.10 -11.26
C LEU A 157 18.99 9.92 -12.38
N ARG A 158 18.75 9.54 -13.65
CA ARG A 158 19.25 10.26 -14.83
C ARG A 158 18.76 11.72 -14.94
N GLN A 159 17.62 12.05 -14.34
CA GLN A 159 17.05 13.40 -14.29
C GLN A 159 17.41 14.15 -13.00
N ARG A 160 17.96 13.47 -11.99
CA ARG A 160 18.41 14.05 -10.71
C ARG A 160 19.90 13.80 -10.47
N LYS A 161 20.74 14.16 -11.46
CA LYS A 161 22.19 13.89 -11.44
C LYS A 161 22.92 14.49 -10.24
N ILE A 162 22.39 15.57 -9.67
CA ILE A 162 22.95 16.24 -8.48
C ILE A 162 22.89 15.37 -7.22
N ASP A 163 21.98 14.38 -7.18
CA ASP A 163 21.84 13.47 -6.03
C ASP A 163 22.84 12.30 -6.10
N ILE A 164 23.45 12.05 -7.27
CA ILE A 164 24.35 10.91 -7.49
C ILE A 164 25.55 10.90 -6.52
N PRO A 165 26.28 12.02 -6.31
CA PRO A 165 27.42 12.01 -5.39
C PRO A 165 27.02 11.67 -3.95
N ALA A 166 25.85 12.15 -3.50
CA ALA A 166 25.35 11.89 -2.15
C ALA A 166 24.90 10.42 -1.99
N LEU A 167 24.22 9.86 -3.00
CA LEU A 167 23.76 8.48 -3.00
C LEU A 167 24.91 7.47 -3.12
N ALA A 168 25.99 7.81 -3.83
CA ALA A 168 27.16 6.93 -3.99
C ALA A 168 28.06 6.85 -2.75
N ALA A 169 27.92 7.80 -1.82
CA ALA A 169 28.69 7.88 -0.58
C ALA A 169 28.03 7.17 0.61
N HIS A 170 26.86 6.56 0.41
CA HIS A 170 26.05 5.90 1.45
C HIS A 170 26.14 4.37 1.31
#